data_AF-A0A433QSD7-F1
#
_entry.id   AF-A0A433QSD7-F1
#
_cell.length_a   1.000
_cell.length_b   1.000
_cell.length_c   1.000
_cell.angle_alpha   90.00
_cell.angle_beta   90.00
_cell.angle_gamma   90.00
#
_symmetry.space_group_name_H-M   'P 1'
#
loop_
_entity.id
_entity.type
_entity.pdbx_description
1 polymer ?
#
loop_
_entity_poly.entity_id
_entity_poly.type
_entity_poly.pdbx_seq_one_letter_code
_entity_poly.pdbx_strand_id
1 'polypeptide(L)'
;MSNIVSVSSTEDLAFAKALHGKDVKTGFLANLISKNKDVHGTATDDYLSHWKNPDADTEEDAAKRLGNYTRLTNTYYNLATDFYEYGWGTSFHFSRFYKGEEFFRSIARHEHYLAAQMQLGPNMRVLDVGCGVGGPAREIAHFSGAHITGFNNNDYQLSRAAVYAQREGLENQTVWTKGNFMEMPFEDATYDAVYAIEATVHAPKFEGVYSEIFRVLKPGGIFGCYEWCMTEKFDESDPEHHRIAHGIEIGNGIPKMRKTSVAIQALKNVGFEVVRSQDLADVGDEVKWYYPLEGDFRKAQSMRDIVTMSVMSGIGRWTTTQMCRVLEAVGLAPKGSVEVQKFLETAADALVEGGQKELFTPMFFFLARKPLA
;
A
#
# COMPACT_ATOMS: atom_id res chain seq x y z
N MET A 1 12.67 20.84 -13.67
CA MET A 1 12.36 19.87 -14.75
C MET A 1 11.61 18.73 -14.08
N SER A 2 10.52 18.19 -14.66
CA SER A 2 9.71 17.20 -13.93
C SER A 2 10.47 15.88 -13.77
N ASN A 3 10.74 15.46 -12.54
CA ASN A 3 11.41 14.19 -12.21
C ASN A 3 10.51 12.96 -12.39
N ILE A 4 9.52 13.05 -13.28
CA ILE A 4 8.59 11.97 -13.60
C ILE A 4 8.94 11.46 -14.99
N VAL A 5 9.39 10.21 -15.07
CA VAL A 5 9.62 9.50 -16.34
C VAL A 5 8.42 8.59 -16.58
N SER A 6 7.73 8.78 -17.70
CA SER A 6 6.47 8.09 -18.01
C SER A 6 6.54 7.34 -19.33
N VAL A 7 6.20 6.05 -19.29
CA VAL A 7 5.85 5.20 -20.43
C VAL A 7 4.38 4.81 -20.22
N SER A 8 3.42 5.53 -20.82
CA SER A 8 2.00 5.45 -20.42
C SER A 8 1.08 4.91 -21.50
N SER A 9 0.01 4.21 -21.09
CA SER A 9 -1.27 4.19 -21.80
C SER A 9 -1.98 5.54 -21.63
N THR A 10 -2.53 6.11 -22.70
CA THR A 10 -3.10 7.47 -22.72
C THR A 10 -4.38 7.60 -21.86
N GLU A 11 -5.03 6.47 -21.55
CA GLU A 11 -6.35 6.37 -20.91
C GLU A 11 -6.30 6.56 -19.39
N ASP A 12 -5.34 5.93 -18.69
CA ASP A 12 -5.19 6.06 -17.23
C ASP A 12 -4.85 7.50 -16.82
N LEU A 13 -4.00 8.15 -17.62
CA LEU A 13 -3.66 9.57 -17.48
C LEU A 13 -4.89 10.47 -17.65
N ALA A 14 -5.74 10.16 -18.63
CA ALA A 14 -6.96 10.92 -18.87
C ALA A 14 -7.95 10.74 -17.71
N PHE A 15 -8.10 9.53 -17.18
CA PHE A 15 -8.97 9.22 -16.06
C PHE A 15 -8.52 9.90 -14.76
N ALA A 16 -7.24 9.76 -14.38
CA ALA A 16 -6.70 10.40 -13.18
C ALA A 16 -6.82 11.93 -13.24
N LYS A 17 -6.51 12.55 -14.40
CA LYS A 17 -6.70 13.99 -14.61
C LYS A 17 -8.16 14.40 -14.58
N ALA A 18 -9.06 13.57 -15.11
CA ALA A 18 -10.49 13.83 -15.04
C ALA A 18 -11.01 13.78 -13.60
N LEU A 19 -10.48 12.87 -12.76
CA LEU A 19 -10.90 12.71 -11.38
C LEU A 19 -10.32 13.78 -10.44
N HIS A 20 -9.02 14.05 -10.51
CA HIS A 20 -8.30 14.91 -9.55
C HIS A 20 -8.05 16.35 -10.06
N GLY A 21 -8.29 16.63 -11.34
CA GLY A 21 -7.97 17.91 -11.96
C GLY A 21 -6.51 18.03 -12.39
N LYS A 22 -6.10 19.22 -12.85
CA LYS A 22 -4.75 19.48 -13.39
C LYS A 22 -3.69 19.84 -12.33
N ASP A 23 -4.12 20.40 -11.19
CA ASP A 23 -3.23 20.91 -10.15
C ASP A 23 -3.30 20.02 -8.90
N VAL A 24 -2.14 19.61 -8.39
CA VAL A 24 -2.03 18.91 -7.11
C VAL A 24 -2.32 19.88 -5.97
N LYS A 25 -3.51 19.77 -5.37
CA LYS A 25 -3.90 20.59 -4.22
C LYS A 25 -3.38 20.00 -2.90
N THR A 26 -3.36 20.84 -1.88
CA THR A 26 -2.84 20.48 -0.56
C THR A 26 -3.94 20.63 0.48
N GLY A 27 -4.21 19.54 1.21
CA GLY A 27 -5.24 19.47 2.24
C GLY A 27 -6.48 18.71 1.79
N PHE A 28 -6.97 17.83 2.68
CA PHE A 28 -8.04 16.88 2.42
C PHE A 28 -9.32 17.50 1.85
N LEU A 29 -9.85 18.55 2.50
CA LEU A 29 -11.08 19.22 2.05
C LEU A 29 -10.92 19.88 0.67
N ALA A 30 -9.76 20.48 0.39
CA ALA A 30 -9.49 21.09 -0.90
C ALA A 30 -9.43 20.06 -2.03
N ASN A 31 -8.85 18.88 -1.75
CA ASN A 31 -8.80 17.76 -2.69
C ASN A 31 -10.19 17.17 -2.93
N LEU A 32 -10.94 16.87 -1.86
CA LEU A 32 -12.27 16.25 -1.95
C LEU A 32 -13.26 17.13 -2.74
N ILE A 33 -13.29 18.43 -2.48
CA ILE A 33 -14.17 19.39 -3.17
C ILE A 33 -13.78 19.56 -4.65
N SER A 34 -12.50 19.37 -4.98
CA SER A 34 -12.00 19.54 -6.33
C SER A 34 -12.21 18.36 -7.26
N LYS A 35 -12.62 17.20 -6.73
CA LYS A 35 -12.84 15.99 -7.54
C LYS A 35 -14.01 16.19 -8.49
N ASN A 36 -13.89 15.65 -9.70
CA ASN A 36 -15.00 15.61 -10.64
C ASN A 36 -16.08 14.64 -10.12
N LYS A 37 -17.24 15.20 -9.81
CA LYS A 37 -18.32 14.51 -9.08
C LYS A 37 -18.92 13.35 -9.87
N ASP A 38 -18.99 13.47 -11.20
CA ASP A 38 -19.59 12.43 -12.05
C ASP A 38 -18.59 11.28 -12.27
N VAL A 39 -17.32 11.61 -12.49
CA VAL A 39 -16.25 10.60 -12.69
C VAL A 39 -16.00 9.77 -11.43
N HIS A 40 -16.09 10.39 -10.24
CA HIS A 40 -15.89 9.69 -8.97
C HIS A 40 -16.98 8.63 -8.69
N GLY A 41 -18.25 8.95 -9.00
CA GLY A 41 -19.35 7.99 -8.84
C GLY A 41 -19.15 6.77 -9.72
N THR A 42 -18.87 6.99 -11.01
CA THR A 42 -18.58 5.89 -11.95
C THR A 42 -17.36 5.08 -11.55
N ALA A 43 -16.30 5.72 -11.03
CA ALA A 43 -15.12 5.02 -10.51
C ALA A 43 -15.46 4.12 -9.31
N THR A 44 -16.33 4.59 -8.42
CA THR A 44 -16.79 3.84 -7.26
C THR A 44 -17.63 2.63 -7.69
N ASP A 45 -18.55 2.82 -8.63
CA ASP A 45 -19.38 1.74 -9.18
C ASP A 45 -18.53 0.70 -9.94
N ASP A 46 -17.55 1.15 -10.73
CA ASP A 46 -16.59 0.28 -11.43
C ASP A 46 -15.82 -0.58 -10.43
N TYR A 47 -15.28 0.04 -9.38
CA TYR A 47 -14.55 -0.69 -8.33
C TYR A 47 -15.42 -1.75 -7.65
N LEU A 48 -16.60 -1.36 -7.18
CA LEU A 48 -17.51 -2.26 -6.47
C LEU A 48 -18.05 -3.39 -7.36
N SER A 49 -18.14 -3.18 -8.68
CA SER A 49 -18.60 -4.21 -9.62
C SER A 49 -17.69 -5.44 -9.71
N HIS A 50 -16.43 -5.32 -9.26
CA HIS A 50 -15.47 -6.43 -9.20
C HIS A 50 -15.68 -7.37 -8.02
N TRP A 51 -16.57 -7.01 -7.08
CA TRP A 51 -16.74 -7.69 -5.81
C TRP A 51 -18.16 -8.22 -5.65
N LYS A 52 -18.26 -9.42 -5.09
CA LYS A 52 -19.52 -10.02 -4.65
C LYS A 52 -19.48 -10.21 -3.13
N ASN A 53 -20.62 -10.58 -2.55
CA ASN A 53 -20.63 -11.07 -1.17
C ASN A 53 -19.69 -12.27 -1.04
N PRO A 54 -18.98 -12.43 0.10
CA PRO A 54 -18.03 -13.54 0.30
C PRO A 54 -18.61 -14.92 -0.03
N ASP A 55 -19.84 -15.20 0.41
CA ASP A 55 -20.52 -16.49 0.15
C ASP A 55 -20.82 -16.78 -1.33
N ALA A 56 -20.74 -15.75 -2.19
CA ALA A 56 -21.02 -15.80 -3.61
C ALA A 56 -19.80 -15.46 -4.48
N ASP A 57 -18.63 -15.20 -3.88
CA ASP A 57 -17.38 -14.89 -4.56
C ASP A 57 -16.68 -16.20 -4.94
N THR A 58 -16.46 -16.41 -6.23
CA THR A 58 -15.93 -17.68 -6.76
C THR A 58 -14.47 -17.54 -7.21
N GLU A 59 -13.79 -18.67 -7.41
CA GLU A 59 -12.46 -18.69 -8.04
C GLU A 59 -12.44 -18.00 -9.41
N GLU A 60 -13.54 -18.05 -10.17
CA GLU A 60 -13.66 -17.35 -11.45
C GLU A 60 -13.68 -15.84 -11.28
N ASP A 61 -14.33 -15.34 -10.23
CA ASP A 61 -14.36 -13.91 -9.90
C ASP A 61 -12.97 -13.43 -9.46
N ALA A 62 -12.27 -14.21 -8.64
CA ALA A 62 -10.87 -13.97 -8.31
C ALA A 62 -9.97 -13.94 -9.55
N ALA A 63 -10.15 -14.89 -10.49
CA ALA A 63 -9.41 -14.92 -11.74
C ALA A 63 -9.67 -13.68 -12.61
N LYS A 64 -10.92 -13.18 -12.66
CA LYS A 64 -11.27 -11.92 -13.35
C LYS A 64 -10.59 -10.71 -12.71
N ARG A 65 -10.52 -10.65 -11.37
CA ARG A 65 -9.80 -9.60 -10.65
C ARG A 65 -8.30 -9.65 -10.96
N LEU A 66 -7.71 -10.85 -10.96
CA LEU A 66 -6.31 -11.07 -11.32
C LEU A 66 -6.00 -10.67 -12.77
N GLY A 67 -6.90 -10.95 -13.72
CA GLY A 67 -6.75 -10.53 -15.11
C GLY A 67 -6.81 -9.01 -15.31
N ASN A 68 -7.54 -8.30 -14.45
CA ASN A 68 -7.72 -6.84 -14.50
C ASN A 68 -7.01 -6.09 -13.37
N TYR A 69 -6.00 -6.70 -12.73
CA TYR A 69 -5.43 -6.21 -11.48
C TYR A 69 -4.93 -4.76 -11.56
N THR A 70 -4.34 -4.34 -12.69
CA THR A 70 -3.86 -2.96 -12.87
C THR A 70 -5.00 -1.97 -12.75
N ARG A 71 -6.13 -2.22 -13.43
CA ARG A 71 -7.32 -1.35 -13.37
C ARG A 71 -7.93 -1.36 -11.97
N LEU A 72 -8.12 -2.55 -11.40
CA LEU A 72 -8.68 -2.70 -10.04
C LEU A 72 -7.89 -1.88 -9.02
N THR A 73 -6.57 -2.05 -9.01
CA THR A 73 -5.64 -1.38 -8.08
C THR A 73 -5.61 0.14 -8.34
N ASN A 74 -5.53 0.56 -9.61
CA ASN A 74 -5.53 1.99 -9.95
C ASN A 74 -6.83 2.69 -9.56
N THR A 75 -7.98 2.08 -9.87
CA THR A 75 -9.29 2.63 -9.50
C THR A 75 -9.40 2.77 -7.97
N TYR A 76 -8.99 1.75 -7.23
CA TYR A 76 -8.95 1.82 -5.76
C TYR A 76 -8.11 2.98 -5.25
N TYR A 77 -6.84 3.10 -5.67
CA TYR A 77 -5.96 4.15 -5.16
C TYR A 77 -6.37 5.56 -5.60
N ASN A 78 -7.01 5.71 -6.76
CA ASN A 78 -7.62 6.99 -7.19
C ASN A 78 -8.76 7.44 -6.24
N LEU A 79 -9.48 6.49 -5.66
CA LEU A 79 -10.52 6.75 -4.67
C LEU A 79 -9.92 7.00 -3.27
N ALA A 80 -9.02 6.11 -2.83
CA ALA A 80 -8.57 6.01 -1.44
C ALA A 80 -7.40 6.93 -1.05
N THR A 81 -6.53 7.34 -1.99
CA THR A 81 -5.26 8.05 -1.67
C THR A 81 -5.47 9.27 -0.76
N ASP A 82 -6.44 10.13 -1.05
CA ASP A 82 -6.69 11.33 -0.25
C ASP A 82 -7.13 11.00 1.19
N PHE A 83 -7.89 9.93 1.37
CA PHE A 83 -8.32 9.44 2.68
C PHE A 83 -7.12 8.89 3.46
N TYR A 84 -6.22 8.16 2.79
CA TYR A 84 -4.98 7.68 3.41
C TYR A 84 -4.04 8.80 3.80
N GLU A 85 -3.83 9.81 2.94
CA GLU A 85 -2.99 10.96 3.31
C GLU A 85 -3.55 11.72 4.52
N TYR A 86 -4.87 11.83 4.63
CA TYR A 86 -5.54 12.49 5.75
C TYR A 86 -5.48 11.67 7.05
N GLY A 87 -5.84 10.39 6.98
CA GLY A 87 -6.02 9.53 8.16
C GLY A 87 -4.74 8.82 8.61
N TRP A 88 -3.86 8.47 7.68
CA TRP A 88 -2.68 7.61 7.92
C TRP A 88 -1.36 8.37 7.77
N GLY A 89 -1.28 9.32 6.83
CA GLY A 89 -0.08 10.09 6.52
C GLY A 89 0.50 9.75 5.16
N THR A 90 1.78 10.05 4.89
CA THR A 90 2.38 9.86 3.56
C THR A 90 3.07 8.51 3.35
N SER A 91 3.16 7.69 4.40
CA SER A 91 3.71 6.33 4.36
C SER A 91 2.56 5.33 4.54
N PHE A 92 2.09 4.77 3.43
CA PHE A 92 0.94 3.87 3.40
C PHE A 92 1.35 2.43 3.75
N HIS A 93 1.79 2.22 4.98
CA HIS A 93 2.13 0.88 5.47
C HIS A 93 1.93 0.77 6.98
N PHE A 94 1.98 -0.46 7.49
CA PHE A 94 1.93 -0.76 8.91
C PHE A 94 3.32 -0.80 9.54
N SER A 95 3.36 -0.77 10.86
CA SER A 95 4.59 -0.95 11.62
C SER A 95 4.30 -1.68 12.92
N ARG A 96 5.34 -2.28 13.48
CA ARG A 96 5.32 -2.70 14.89
C ARG A 96 5.23 -1.48 15.79
N PHE A 97 4.67 -1.62 16.99
CA PHE A 97 4.60 -0.55 17.97
C PHE A 97 5.21 -0.97 19.31
N TYR A 98 5.77 0.00 20.02
CA TYR A 98 6.19 -0.16 21.40
C TYR A 98 5.42 0.77 22.33
N LYS A 99 5.44 0.44 23.62
CA LYS A 99 4.72 1.19 24.64
C LYS A 99 5.16 2.66 24.69
N GLY A 100 4.22 3.57 24.52
CA GLY A 100 4.46 5.02 24.49
C GLY A 100 5.13 5.54 23.21
N GLU A 101 5.26 4.69 22.17
CA GLU A 101 5.81 5.11 20.88
C GLU A 101 4.72 5.80 20.04
N GLU A 102 5.03 6.99 19.52
CA GLU A 102 4.13 7.71 18.62
C GLU A 102 4.08 7.06 17.23
N PHE A 103 2.91 7.13 16.59
CA PHE A 103 2.66 6.50 15.29
C PHE A 103 3.69 6.82 14.20
N PHE A 104 4.01 8.10 13.98
CA PHE A 104 4.97 8.46 12.93
C PHE A 104 6.40 8.03 13.26
N ARG A 105 6.74 7.91 14.54
CA ARG A 105 8.04 7.39 14.97
C ARG A 105 8.14 5.88 14.73
N SER A 106 7.06 5.14 14.94
CA SER A 106 7.04 3.69 14.68
C SER A 106 7.15 3.40 13.18
N ILE A 107 6.47 4.18 12.34
CA ILE A 107 6.55 4.13 10.88
C ILE A 107 7.99 4.38 10.42
N ALA A 108 8.58 5.52 10.80
CA ALA A 108 9.97 5.85 10.46
C ALA A 108 10.96 4.78 10.96
N ARG A 109 10.78 4.27 12.18
CA ARG A 109 11.60 3.17 12.71
C ARG A 109 11.48 1.90 11.86
N HIS A 110 10.29 1.59 11.35
CA HIS A 110 10.07 0.41 10.51
C HIS A 110 10.75 0.54 9.14
N GLU A 111 10.71 1.74 8.56
CA GLU A 111 11.42 2.10 7.32
C GLU A 111 12.94 2.05 7.54
N HIS A 112 13.45 2.62 8.64
CA HIS A 112 14.86 2.55 9.03
C HIS A 112 15.34 1.12 9.27
N TYR A 113 14.52 0.27 9.90
CA TYR A 113 14.85 -1.13 10.09
C TYR A 113 15.07 -1.83 8.74
N LEU A 114 14.17 -1.63 7.78
CA LEU A 114 14.32 -2.20 6.43
C LEU A 114 15.61 -1.74 5.78
N ALA A 115 15.84 -0.42 5.75
CA ALA A 115 17.04 0.18 5.18
C ALA A 115 18.33 -0.37 5.81
N ALA A 116 18.36 -0.50 7.14
CA ALA A 116 19.50 -1.04 7.88
C ALA A 116 19.70 -2.54 7.62
N GLN A 117 18.63 -3.33 7.56
CA GLN A 117 18.72 -4.77 7.24
C GLN A 117 19.25 -5.01 5.82
N MET A 118 18.94 -4.11 4.89
CA MET A 118 19.44 -4.14 3.51
C MET A 118 20.81 -3.47 3.34
N GLN A 119 21.35 -2.86 4.40
CA GLN A 119 22.61 -2.09 4.38
C GLN A 119 22.62 -0.98 3.34
N LEU A 120 21.49 -0.28 3.19
CA LEU A 120 21.39 0.87 2.29
C LEU A 120 22.32 1.98 2.75
N GLY A 121 23.00 2.62 1.81
CA GLY A 121 23.95 3.68 2.11
C GLY A 121 24.16 4.66 0.97
N PRO A 122 25.03 5.66 1.17
CA PRO A 122 25.33 6.66 0.15
C PRO A 122 25.85 6.01 -1.14
N ASN A 123 25.53 6.64 -2.27
CA ASN A 123 25.90 6.21 -3.64
C ASN A 123 25.20 4.95 -4.17
N MET A 124 24.37 4.27 -3.37
CA MET A 124 23.56 3.17 -3.88
C MET A 124 22.39 3.70 -4.72
N ARG A 125 22.09 3.00 -5.82
CA ARG A 125 20.86 3.14 -6.59
C ARG A 125 19.86 2.13 -6.08
N VAL A 126 18.78 2.61 -5.47
CA VAL A 126 17.75 1.79 -4.86
C VAL A 126 16.42 1.97 -5.59
N LEU A 127 15.71 0.87 -5.83
CA LEU A 127 14.36 0.89 -6.39
C LEU A 127 13.33 0.62 -5.30
N ASP A 128 12.33 1.49 -5.19
CA ASP A 128 11.14 1.30 -4.37
C ASP A 128 9.98 0.85 -5.27
N VAL A 129 9.56 -0.41 -5.18
CA VAL A 129 8.50 -1.02 -5.99
C VAL A 129 7.16 -0.85 -5.28
N GLY A 130 6.32 0.01 -5.83
CA GLY A 130 5.03 0.40 -5.26
C GLY A 130 5.13 1.60 -4.32
N CYS A 131 5.84 2.65 -4.73
CA CYS A 131 6.25 3.74 -3.84
C CYS A 131 5.12 4.62 -3.27
N GLY A 132 3.86 4.42 -3.70
CA GLY A 132 2.73 5.23 -3.27
C GLY A 132 2.97 6.73 -3.51
N VAL A 133 2.67 7.57 -2.49
CA VAL A 133 2.98 9.01 -2.49
C VAL A 133 4.42 9.32 -2.01
N GLY A 134 5.28 8.30 -1.97
CA GLY A 134 6.72 8.41 -1.76
C GLY A 134 7.18 8.63 -0.32
N GLY A 135 6.32 8.42 0.69
CA GLY A 135 6.71 8.58 2.11
C GLY A 135 7.95 7.77 2.49
N PRO A 136 7.92 6.43 2.32
CA PRO A 136 9.05 5.58 2.68
C PRO A 136 10.30 5.89 1.87
N ALA A 137 10.14 6.16 0.57
CA ALA A 137 11.25 6.60 -0.29
C ALA A 137 11.94 7.87 0.24
N ARG A 138 11.19 8.84 0.77
CA ARG A 138 11.81 10.06 1.32
C ARG A 138 12.48 9.81 2.67
N GLU A 139 11.82 9.09 3.58
CA GLU A 139 12.41 8.77 4.89
C GLU A 139 13.69 7.94 4.72
N ILE A 140 13.65 6.88 3.90
CA ILE A 140 14.80 6.01 3.64
C ILE A 140 15.93 6.78 2.93
N ALA A 141 15.62 7.71 2.01
CA ALA A 141 16.62 8.54 1.35
C ALA A 141 17.34 9.45 2.37
N HIS A 142 16.60 10.11 3.27
CA HIS A 142 17.17 10.91 4.35
C HIS A 142 18.04 10.07 5.30
N PHE A 143 17.56 8.90 5.71
CA PHE A 143 18.25 8.03 6.65
C PHE A 143 19.54 7.43 6.10
N SER A 144 19.48 6.90 4.87
CA SER A 144 20.58 6.11 4.29
C SER A 144 21.52 6.92 3.38
N GLY A 145 21.06 8.05 2.83
CA GLY A 145 21.78 8.77 1.79
C GLY A 145 21.75 8.13 0.40
N ALA A 146 21.00 7.05 0.21
CA ALA A 146 20.84 6.39 -1.09
C ALA A 146 20.05 7.24 -2.10
N HIS A 147 20.22 6.99 -3.40
CA HIS A 147 19.38 7.55 -4.45
C HIS A 147 18.22 6.60 -4.74
N ILE A 148 16.98 7.06 -4.56
CA ILE A 148 15.81 6.19 -4.63
C ILE A 148 14.99 6.51 -5.88
N THR A 149 14.80 5.51 -6.73
CA THR A 149 13.79 5.53 -7.78
C THR A 149 12.50 4.94 -7.19
N GLY A 150 11.46 5.76 -7.04
CA GLY A 150 10.11 5.29 -6.74
C GLY A 150 9.39 4.83 -8.00
N PHE A 151 8.92 3.59 -8.01
CA PHE A 151 8.19 2.98 -9.12
C PHE A 151 6.76 2.68 -8.72
N ASN A 152 5.78 3.15 -9.49
CA ASN A 152 4.36 2.93 -9.20
C ASN A 152 3.53 2.98 -10.49
N ASN A 153 2.31 2.42 -10.48
CA ASN A 153 1.41 2.47 -11.64
C ASN A 153 0.47 3.70 -11.63
N ASN A 154 0.31 4.37 -10.48
CA ASN A 154 -0.63 5.46 -10.29
C ASN A 154 0.01 6.85 -10.49
N ASP A 155 -0.38 7.54 -11.56
CA ASP A 155 0.11 8.90 -11.89
C ASP A 155 -0.19 9.94 -10.81
N TYR A 156 -1.37 9.86 -10.20
CA TYR A 156 -1.76 10.80 -9.16
C TYR A 156 -0.80 10.70 -7.97
N GLN A 157 -0.54 9.49 -7.49
CA GLN A 157 0.40 9.27 -6.39
C GLN A 157 1.84 9.69 -6.73
N LEU A 158 2.33 9.40 -7.94
CA LEU A 158 3.66 9.85 -8.38
C LEU A 158 3.76 11.39 -8.44
N SER A 159 2.69 12.07 -8.85
CA SER A 159 2.66 13.53 -8.83
C SER A 159 2.72 14.10 -7.40
N ARG A 160 2.07 13.43 -6.42
CA ARG A 160 2.16 13.77 -5.00
C ARG A 160 3.58 13.54 -4.48
N ALA A 161 4.19 12.41 -4.81
CA ALA A 161 5.55 12.06 -4.41
C ALA A 161 6.57 13.11 -4.86
N ALA A 162 6.47 13.58 -6.11
CA ALA A 162 7.32 14.65 -6.63
C ALA A 162 7.15 15.97 -5.86
N VAL A 163 5.91 16.35 -5.52
CA VAL A 163 5.64 17.57 -4.73
C VAL A 163 6.22 17.47 -3.32
N TYR A 164 6.08 16.32 -2.66
CA TYR A 164 6.64 16.14 -1.32
C TYR A 164 8.17 16.10 -1.32
N ALA A 165 8.77 15.40 -2.28
CA ALA A 165 10.22 15.37 -2.45
C ALA A 165 10.79 16.79 -2.59
N GLN A 166 10.17 17.63 -3.43
CA GLN A 166 10.60 19.01 -3.60
C GLN A 166 10.47 19.85 -2.31
N ARG A 167 9.42 19.61 -1.51
CA ARG A 167 9.23 20.32 -0.22
C ARG A 167 10.28 19.96 0.81
N GLU A 168 10.78 18.74 0.75
CA GLU A 168 11.79 18.20 1.66
C GLU A 168 13.22 18.35 1.12
N GLY A 169 13.40 18.93 -0.09
CA GLY A 169 14.71 19.14 -0.72
C GLY A 169 15.35 17.87 -1.28
N LEU A 170 14.53 16.84 -1.54
CA LEU A 170 14.94 15.51 -2.01
C LEU A 170 14.80 15.33 -3.52
N GLU A 171 14.49 16.38 -4.28
CA GLU A 171 14.27 16.28 -5.73
C GLU A 171 15.52 15.83 -6.51
N ASN A 172 16.72 15.98 -5.96
CA ASN A 172 17.96 15.51 -6.59
C ASN A 172 18.38 14.12 -6.13
N GLN A 173 17.71 13.57 -5.11
CA GLN A 173 17.99 12.26 -4.54
C GLN A 173 16.89 11.23 -4.87
N THR A 174 15.72 11.69 -5.30
CA THR A 174 14.57 10.85 -5.64
C THR A 174 14.10 11.07 -7.08
N VAL A 175 13.74 9.97 -7.75
CA VAL A 175 13.17 9.96 -9.11
C VAL A 175 11.89 9.14 -9.10
N TRP A 176 10.90 9.53 -9.88
CA TRP A 176 9.58 8.89 -9.88
C TRP A 176 9.31 8.31 -11.28
N THR A 177 9.02 7.02 -11.36
CA THR A 177 8.80 6.32 -12.63
C THR A 177 7.47 5.59 -12.62
N LYS A 178 6.68 5.81 -13.68
CA LYS A 178 5.46 5.05 -13.90
C LYS A 178 5.74 3.73 -14.61
N GLY A 179 5.09 2.65 -14.20
CA GLY A 179 5.00 1.45 -15.01
C GLY A 179 4.25 0.31 -14.33
N ASN A 180 4.36 -0.86 -14.93
CA ASN A 180 3.67 -2.06 -14.50
C ASN A 180 4.67 -2.99 -13.77
N PHE A 181 4.28 -3.55 -12.62
CA PHE A 181 5.12 -4.50 -11.86
C PHE A 181 5.58 -5.72 -12.67
N MET A 182 4.80 -6.15 -13.66
CA MET A 182 5.05 -7.30 -14.50
C MET A 182 5.91 -6.97 -15.73
N GLU A 183 6.21 -5.68 -15.96
CA GLU A 183 7.02 -5.18 -17.08
C GLU A 183 7.68 -3.86 -16.65
N MET A 184 8.78 -3.97 -15.91
CA MET A 184 9.48 -2.81 -15.38
C MET A 184 10.34 -2.14 -16.46
N PRO A 185 10.22 -0.82 -16.69
CA PRO A 185 10.93 -0.10 -17.74
C PRO A 185 12.38 0.24 -17.34
N PHE A 186 13.09 -0.71 -16.75
CA PHE A 186 14.48 -0.58 -16.32
C PHE A 186 15.34 -1.64 -16.98
N GLU A 187 16.61 -1.33 -17.22
CA GLU A 187 17.59 -2.28 -17.74
C GLU A 187 17.94 -3.34 -16.68
N ASP A 188 18.38 -4.50 -17.15
CA ASP A 188 18.89 -5.58 -16.30
C ASP A 188 20.06 -5.07 -15.44
N ALA A 189 20.18 -5.58 -14.21
CA ALA A 189 21.29 -5.28 -13.31
C ALA A 189 21.56 -3.77 -13.09
N THR A 190 20.50 -2.96 -13.01
CA THR A 190 20.58 -1.51 -12.80
C THR A 190 20.76 -1.13 -11.32
N TYR A 191 20.04 -1.80 -10.42
CA TYR A 191 19.91 -1.37 -9.02
C TYR A 191 20.78 -2.20 -8.07
N ASP A 192 21.38 -1.52 -7.09
CA ASP A 192 22.20 -2.14 -6.04
C ASP A 192 21.31 -2.87 -5.01
N ALA A 193 20.12 -2.33 -4.77
CA ALA A 193 19.10 -2.95 -3.93
C ALA A 193 17.70 -2.57 -4.43
N VAL A 194 16.72 -3.41 -4.12
CA VAL A 194 15.29 -3.15 -4.39
C VAL A 194 14.53 -3.39 -3.10
N TYR A 195 13.54 -2.57 -2.79
CA TYR A 195 12.56 -2.91 -1.77
C TYR A 195 11.13 -2.75 -2.27
N ALA A 196 10.22 -3.44 -1.59
CA ALA A 196 8.79 -3.25 -1.72
C ALA A 196 8.19 -3.24 -0.31
N ILE A 197 7.39 -2.23 0.00
CA ILE A 197 6.68 -2.14 1.28
C ILE A 197 5.19 -2.27 0.97
N GLU A 198 4.62 -3.43 1.32
CA GLU A 198 3.18 -3.70 1.28
C GLU A 198 2.53 -3.53 -0.11
N ALA A 199 3.32 -3.67 -1.18
CA ALA A 199 2.88 -3.36 -2.54
C ALA A 199 2.73 -4.58 -3.47
N THR A 200 3.62 -5.56 -3.37
CA THR A 200 3.69 -6.68 -4.33
C THR A 200 2.49 -7.62 -4.25
N VAL A 201 1.72 -7.58 -3.16
CA VAL A 201 0.42 -8.25 -3.00
C VAL A 201 -0.59 -7.90 -4.10
N HIS A 202 -0.52 -6.69 -4.68
CA HIS A 202 -1.40 -6.27 -5.78
C HIS A 202 -1.06 -6.93 -7.12
N ALA A 203 0.11 -7.56 -7.24
CA ALA A 203 0.49 -8.27 -8.45
C ALA A 203 -0.38 -9.53 -8.65
N PRO A 204 -0.63 -9.95 -9.90
CA PRO A 204 -1.42 -11.14 -10.19
C PRO A 204 -0.71 -12.43 -9.74
N LYS A 205 0.61 -12.40 -9.57
CA LYS A 205 1.42 -13.49 -9.01
C LYS A 205 2.73 -12.93 -8.48
N PHE A 206 3.20 -13.47 -7.35
CA PHE A 206 4.48 -13.06 -6.75
C PHE A 206 5.65 -13.37 -7.68
N GLU A 207 5.69 -14.56 -8.29
CA GLU A 207 6.76 -14.94 -9.23
C GLU A 207 6.93 -13.94 -10.37
N GLY A 208 5.85 -13.31 -10.82
CA GLY A 208 5.90 -12.33 -11.91
C GLY A 208 6.67 -11.07 -11.52
N VAL A 209 6.20 -10.39 -10.48
CA VAL A 209 6.86 -9.17 -10.00
C VAL A 209 8.25 -9.46 -9.43
N TYR A 210 8.44 -10.58 -8.73
CA TYR A 210 9.75 -10.97 -8.22
C TYR A 210 10.75 -11.30 -9.34
N SER A 211 10.29 -11.82 -10.50
CA SER A 211 11.16 -12.02 -11.68
C SER A 211 11.69 -10.69 -12.22
N GLU A 212 10.84 -9.67 -12.31
CA GLU A 212 11.27 -8.34 -12.75
C GLU A 212 12.22 -7.69 -11.73
N ILE A 213 11.91 -7.81 -10.43
CA ILE A 213 12.82 -7.37 -9.36
C ILE A 213 14.18 -8.08 -9.49
N PHE A 214 14.19 -9.40 -9.69
CA PHE A 214 15.40 -10.18 -9.89
C PHE A 214 16.18 -9.70 -11.11
N ARG A 215 15.51 -9.42 -12.23
CA ARG A 215 16.13 -8.95 -13.47
C ARG A 215 16.85 -7.62 -13.27
N VAL A 216 16.18 -6.63 -12.67
CA VAL A 216 16.73 -5.27 -12.50
C VAL A 216 17.76 -5.16 -11.37
N LEU A 217 17.82 -6.13 -10.46
CA LEU A 217 18.84 -6.23 -9.43
C LEU A 217 20.21 -6.60 -10.01
N LYS A 218 21.28 -5.96 -9.54
CA LYS A 218 22.65 -6.42 -9.80
C LYS A 218 22.92 -7.79 -9.15
N PRO A 219 23.82 -8.62 -9.72
CA PRO A 219 24.33 -9.81 -9.03
C PRO A 219 24.85 -9.46 -7.63
N GLY A 220 24.49 -10.26 -6.63
CA GLY A 220 24.81 -9.99 -5.22
C GLY A 220 23.92 -8.98 -4.51
N GLY A 221 23.07 -8.25 -5.24
CA GLY A 221 22.14 -7.26 -4.68
C GLY A 221 21.07 -7.88 -3.78
N ILE A 222 20.37 -7.02 -3.03
CA ILE A 222 19.36 -7.43 -2.04
C ILE A 222 17.98 -6.91 -2.41
N PHE A 223 17.00 -7.80 -2.32
CA PHE A 223 15.58 -7.48 -2.28
C PHE A 223 15.08 -7.59 -0.83
N GLY A 224 14.62 -6.48 -0.26
CA GLY A 224 13.95 -6.46 1.05
C GLY A 224 12.46 -6.19 0.90
N CYS A 225 11.61 -6.89 1.66
CA CYS A 225 10.17 -6.71 1.56
C CYS A 225 9.48 -6.77 2.91
N TYR A 226 8.42 -5.98 3.06
CA TYR A 226 7.32 -6.24 3.98
C TYR A 226 6.10 -6.64 3.14
N GLU A 227 5.75 -7.92 3.15
CA GLU A 227 4.69 -8.44 2.30
C GLU A 227 3.39 -8.61 3.09
N TRP A 228 2.27 -8.29 2.43
CA TRP A 228 0.95 -8.67 2.91
C TRP A 228 0.68 -10.12 2.56
N CYS A 229 0.45 -10.94 3.58
CA CYS A 229 0.19 -12.35 3.41
C CYS A 229 -0.89 -12.82 4.38
N MET A 230 -1.63 -13.85 3.96
CA MET A 230 -2.27 -14.74 4.92
C MET A 230 -1.17 -15.59 5.59
N THR A 231 -1.32 -15.88 6.87
CA THR A 231 -0.39 -16.76 7.59
C THR A 231 -0.65 -18.22 7.23
N GLU A 232 0.18 -19.14 7.71
CA GLU A 232 -0.06 -20.57 7.54
C GLU A 232 -1.27 -21.09 8.35
N LYS A 233 -1.79 -20.30 9.31
CA LYS A 233 -3.03 -20.62 10.05
C LYS A 233 -4.29 -20.41 9.22
N PHE A 234 -4.20 -19.61 8.16
CA PHE A 234 -5.31 -19.39 7.24
C PHE A 234 -5.69 -20.67 6.51
N ASP A 235 -6.98 -20.94 6.47
CA ASP A 235 -7.59 -22.05 5.73
C ASP A 235 -8.66 -21.47 4.82
N GLU A 236 -8.46 -21.58 3.51
CA GLU A 236 -9.36 -21.03 2.51
C GLU A 236 -10.72 -21.75 2.47
N SER A 237 -10.78 -22.99 2.98
CA SER A 237 -12.02 -23.76 3.07
C SER A 237 -12.88 -23.40 4.28
N ASP A 238 -12.31 -22.69 5.26
CA ASP A 238 -13.05 -22.18 6.40
C ASP A 238 -13.81 -20.89 5.98
N PRO A 239 -15.15 -20.86 6.06
CA PRO A 239 -15.95 -19.72 5.63
C PRO A 239 -15.61 -18.41 6.35
N GLU A 240 -15.22 -18.48 7.63
CA GLU A 240 -14.88 -17.30 8.42
C GLU A 240 -13.52 -16.75 8.01
N HIS A 241 -12.54 -17.63 7.80
CA HIS A 241 -11.24 -17.24 7.26
C HIS A 241 -11.39 -16.60 5.88
N HIS A 242 -12.19 -17.23 5.00
CA HIS A 242 -12.47 -16.71 3.67
C HIS A 242 -13.11 -15.32 3.73
N ARG A 243 -14.11 -15.11 4.61
CA ARG A 243 -14.74 -13.80 4.83
C ARG A 243 -13.73 -12.73 5.25
N ILE A 244 -12.81 -13.06 6.15
CA ILE A 244 -11.76 -12.13 6.61
C ILE A 244 -10.82 -11.77 5.46
N ALA A 245 -10.32 -12.77 4.73
CA ALA A 245 -9.45 -12.54 3.57
C ALA A 245 -10.16 -11.69 2.51
N HIS A 246 -11.41 -12.00 2.20
CA HIS A 246 -12.24 -11.24 1.25
C HIS A 246 -12.44 -9.79 1.69
N GLY A 247 -12.69 -9.55 2.99
CA GLY A 247 -12.78 -8.21 3.57
C GLY A 247 -11.49 -7.40 3.43
N ILE A 248 -10.33 -8.05 3.60
CA ILE A 248 -9.02 -7.45 3.34
C ILE A 248 -8.86 -7.13 1.85
N GLU A 249 -9.26 -8.05 0.96
CA GLU A 249 -9.17 -7.89 -0.51
C GLU A 249 -9.97 -6.69 -1.03
N ILE A 250 -11.27 -6.63 -0.71
CA ILE A 250 -12.15 -5.53 -1.11
C ILE A 250 -11.79 -4.20 -0.44
N GLY A 251 -11.34 -4.26 0.81
CA GLY A 251 -11.02 -3.05 1.58
C GLY A 251 -9.76 -2.35 1.11
N ASN A 252 -8.86 -3.09 0.45
CA ASN A 252 -7.53 -2.62 0.09
C ASN A 252 -7.21 -2.71 -1.41
N GLY A 253 -8.17 -3.10 -2.26
CA GLY A 253 -7.94 -3.23 -3.71
C GLY A 253 -6.95 -4.33 -4.06
N ILE A 254 -6.93 -5.42 -3.28
CA ILE A 254 -6.00 -6.54 -3.47
C ILE A 254 -6.72 -7.64 -4.26
N PRO A 255 -6.26 -8.01 -5.46
CA PRO A 255 -6.98 -8.97 -6.30
C PRO A 255 -7.20 -10.34 -5.64
N LYS A 256 -6.17 -10.81 -4.90
CA LYS A 256 -6.17 -12.09 -4.19
C LYS A 256 -5.06 -12.11 -3.13
N MET A 257 -5.42 -12.39 -1.89
CA MET A 257 -4.48 -12.64 -0.80
C MET A 257 -3.83 -14.03 -0.93
N ARG A 258 -2.56 -14.16 -0.54
CA ARG A 258 -1.78 -15.40 -0.66
C ARG A 258 -1.05 -15.70 0.64
N LYS A 259 -0.71 -16.97 0.87
CA LYS A 259 0.01 -17.39 2.07
C LYS A 259 1.48 -16.96 2.05
N THR A 260 2.08 -16.82 3.24
CA THR A 260 3.52 -16.55 3.40
C THR A 260 4.41 -17.56 2.68
N SER A 261 4.03 -18.84 2.68
CA SER A 261 4.73 -19.91 1.96
C SER A 261 4.77 -19.69 0.45
N VAL A 262 3.73 -19.08 -0.14
CA VAL A 262 3.68 -18.76 -1.57
C VAL A 262 4.71 -17.68 -1.92
N ALA A 263 4.85 -16.63 -1.09
CA ALA A 263 5.86 -15.60 -1.29
C ALA A 263 7.29 -16.17 -1.23
N ILE A 264 7.58 -17.01 -0.23
CA ILE A 264 8.90 -17.66 -0.10
C ILE A 264 9.19 -18.62 -1.26
N GLN A 265 8.19 -19.39 -1.70
CA GLN A 265 8.35 -20.30 -2.83
C GLN A 265 8.56 -19.52 -4.13
N ALA A 266 7.87 -18.40 -4.32
CA ALA A 266 8.06 -17.53 -5.48
C ALA A 266 9.49 -17.00 -5.57
N LEU A 267 10.07 -16.53 -4.45
CA LEU A 267 11.47 -16.11 -4.40
C LEU A 267 12.42 -17.22 -4.88
N LYS A 268 12.24 -18.45 -4.36
CA LYS A 268 13.06 -19.61 -4.73
C LYS A 268 12.88 -19.99 -6.19
N ASN A 269 11.65 -19.99 -6.69
CA ASN A 269 11.33 -20.31 -8.08
C ASN A 269 12.01 -19.35 -9.07
N VAL A 270 12.08 -18.07 -8.71
CA VAL A 270 12.75 -17.03 -9.50
C VAL A 270 14.28 -17.15 -9.47
N GLY A 271 14.84 -17.74 -8.41
CA GLY A 271 16.28 -17.95 -8.24
C GLY A 271 16.92 -17.06 -7.17
N PHE A 272 16.14 -16.41 -6.32
CA PHE A 272 16.68 -15.73 -5.15
C PHE A 272 17.14 -16.71 -4.08
N GLU A 273 18.22 -16.35 -3.38
CA GLU A 273 18.60 -16.94 -2.11
C GLU A 273 17.87 -16.23 -0.97
N VAL A 274 16.98 -16.91 -0.26
CA VAL A 274 16.30 -16.34 0.91
C VAL A 274 17.30 -16.27 2.07
N VAL A 275 17.77 -15.06 2.38
CA VAL A 275 18.75 -14.79 3.44
C VAL A 275 18.08 -14.83 4.82
N ARG A 276 16.89 -14.23 4.91
CA ARG A 276 16.10 -14.18 6.14
C ARG A 276 14.62 -14.04 5.78
N SER A 277 13.76 -14.69 6.53
CA SER A 277 12.33 -14.39 6.55
C SER A 277 11.79 -14.51 7.97
N GLN A 278 10.82 -13.65 8.31
CA GLN A 278 10.20 -13.60 9.62
C GLN A 278 8.87 -12.85 9.53
N ASP A 279 7.84 -13.33 10.21
CA ASP A 279 6.65 -12.54 10.44
C ASP A 279 6.93 -11.51 11.54
N LEU A 280 6.94 -10.22 11.21
CA LEU A 280 7.17 -9.15 12.19
C LEU A 280 5.91 -8.76 12.95
N ALA A 281 4.73 -9.23 12.54
CA ALA A 281 3.49 -9.05 13.28
C ALA A 281 3.39 -9.98 14.50
N ASP A 282 4.08 -11.13 14.46
CA ASP A 282 4.05 -12.18 15.49
C ASP A 282 5.40 -12.38 16.18
N VAL A 283 5.82 -11.35 16.93
CA VAL A 283 7.10 -11.33 17.68
C VAL A 283 6.90 -11.04 19.16
N GLY A 284 5.66 -11.19 19.64
CA GLY A 284 5.32 -11.04 21.06
C GLY A 284 5.21 -9.60 21.55
N ASP A 285 5.04 -8.61 20.66
CA ASP A 285 4.84 -7.21 21.07
C ASP A 285 3.59 -7.05 21.95
N GLU A 286 3.73 -6.26 23.04
CA GLU A 286 2.63 -5.88 23.94
C GLU A 286 1.59 -5.03 23.20
N VAL A 287 2.05 -4.06 22.40
CA VAL A 287 1.20 -3.20 21.57
C VAL A 287 1.11 -3.82 20.18
N LYS A 288 -0.09 -4.23 19.78
CA LYS A 288 -0.31 -4.92 18.50
C LYS A 288 -0.31 -3.95 17.33
N TRP A 289 0.19 -4.37 16.17
CA TRP A 289 0.27 -3.53 14.96
C TRP A 289 -1.08 -2.96 14.50
N TYR A 290 -2.17 -3.67 14.79
CA TYR A 290 -3.53 -3.26 14.45
C TYR A 290 -4.18 -2.31 15.48
N TYR A 291 -3.50 -1.99 16.60
CA TYR A 291 -4.11 -1.18 17.66
C TYR A 291 -4.68 0.17 17.18
N PRO A 292 -4.10 0.92 16.20
CA PRO A 292 -4.68 2.18 15.75
C PRO A 292 -6.05 2.01 15.09
N LEU A 293 -6.32 0.82 14.55
CA LEU A 293 -7.56 0.49 13.85
C LEU A 293 -8.68 0.03 14.80
N GLU A 294 -8.35 -0.43 16.02
CA GLU A 294 -9.34 -0.99 16.97
C GLU A 294 -10.32 0.06 17.52
N GLY A 295 -9.98 1.35 17.44
CA GLY A 295 -10.83 2.43 17.95
C GLY A 295 -10.99 2.46 19.48
N ASP A 296 -10.19 1.70 20.23
CA ASP A 296 -10.19 1.70 21.70
C ASP A 296 -9.17 2.72 22.25
N PHE A 297 -9.65 3.93 22.55
CA PHE A 297 -8.81 5.04 23.06
C PHE A 297 -8.07 4.71 24.37
N ARG A 298 -8.46 3.66 25.11
CA ARG A 298 -7.73 3.20 26.30
C ARG A 298 -6.37 2.61 25.96
N LYS A 299 -6.16 2.19 24.71
CA LYS A 299 -4.91 1.66 24.17
C LYS A 299 -4.06 2.74 23.47
N ALA A 300 -4.47 4.00 23.52
CA ALA A 300 -3.71 5.11 22.92
C ALA A 300 -2.29 5.20 23.50
N GLN A 301 -1.29 5.35 22.63
CA GLN A 301 0.12 5.49 23.04
C GLN A 301 0.55 6.95 23.14
N SER A 302 -0.19 7.86 22.50
CA SER A 302 0.05 9.29 22.46
C SER A 302 -1.26 10.09 22.42
N MET A 303 -1.16 11.41 22.64
CA MET A 303 -2.33 12.31 22.56
C MET A 303 -2.95 12.32 21.16
N ARG A 304 -2.15 12.12 20.11
CA ARG A 304 -2.64 12.04 18.73
C ARG A 304 -3.45 10.77 18.50
N ASP A 305 -3.04 9.65 19.10
CA ASP A 305 -3.77 8.39 18.96
C ASP A 305 -5.16 8.49 19.55
N ILE A 306 -5.38 9.30 20.59
CA ILE A 306 -6.73 9.56 21.12
C ILE A 306 -7.64 10.10 20.03
N VAL A 307 -7.14 11.03 19.19
CA VAL A 307 -7.91 11.59 18.07
C VAL A 307 -8.16 10.52 17.01
N THR A 308 -7.11 9.83 16.56
CA THR A 308 -7.21 8.77 15.54
C THR A 308 -8.19 7.68 15.98
N MET A 309 -8.04 7.17 17.21
CA MET A 309 -8.88 6.12 17.76
C MET A 309 -10.31 6.60 18.02
N SER A 310 -10.52 7.88 18.34
CA SER A 310 -11.87 8.43 18.43
C SER A 310 -12.58 8.39 17.08
N VAL A 311 -11.87 8.72 15.98
CA VAL A 311 -12.40 8.61 14.61
C VAL A 311 -12.65 7.15 14.24
N MET A 312 -11.76 6.23 14.63
CA MET A 312 -11.90 4.79 14.34
C MET A 312 -12.92 4.07 15.24
N SER A 313 -13.36 4.67 16.34
CA SER A 313 -14.40 4.10 17.20
C SER A 313 -15.73 3.93 16.46
N GLY A 314 -16.59 3.02 16.91
CA GLY A 314 -17.91 2.81 16.28
C GLY A 314 -18.75 4.09 16.16
N ILE A 315 -18.69 4.98 17.15
CA ILE A 315 -19.36 6.29 17.12
C ILE A 315 -18.67 7.22 16.11
N GLY A 316 -17.35 7.29 16.12
CA GLY A 316 -16.57 8.13 15.21
C GLY A 316 -16.77 7.75 13.74
N ARG A 317 -16.75 6.45 13.44
CA ARG A 317 -17.05 5.92 12.10
C ARG A 317 -18.46 6.28 11.69
N TRP A 318 -19.45 5.99 12.53
CA TRP A 318 -20.85 6.38 12.28
C TRP A 318 -21.02 7.88 11.99
N THR A 319 -20.40 8.75 12.80
CA THR A 319 -20.42 10.20 12.60
C THR A 319 -19.79 10.59 11.27
N THR A 320 -18.64 9.98 10.93
CA THR A 320 -17.95 10.22 9.65
C THR A 320 -18.81 9.77 8.48
N THR A 321 -19.45 8.61 8.54
CA THR A 321 -20.38 8.13 7.51
C THR A 321 -21.56 9.10 7.33
N GLN A 322 -22.15 9.60 8.44
CA GLN A 322 -23.24 10.57 8.36
C GLN A 322 -22.78 11.90 7.76
N MET A 323 -21.59 12.37 8.13
CA MET A 323 -20.99 13.58 7.57
C MET A 323 -20.80 13.42 6.06
N CYS A 324 -20.19 12.32 5.59
CA CYS A 324 -20.04 12.03 4.17
C CYS A 324 -21.39 12.02 3.45
N ARG A 325 -22.41 11.40 4.04
CA ARG A 325 -23.78 11.36 3.48
C ARG A 325 -24.40 12.75 3.32
N VAL A 326 -24.25 13.62 4.33
CA VAL A 326 -24.72 15.00 4.25
C VAL A 326 -23.96 15.78 3.18
N LEU A 327 -22.62 15.66 3.16
CA LEU A 327 -21.78 16.34 2.18
C LEU A 327 -22.08 15.90 0.75
N GLU A 328 -22.37 14.63 0.51
CA GLU A 328 -22.85 14.14 -0.79
C GLU A 328 -24.22 14.74 -1.15
N ALA A 329 -25.17 14.75 -0.21
CA ALA A 329 -26.53 15.24 -0.45
C ALA A 329 -26.57 16.74 -0.80
N VAL A 330 -25.70 17.55 -0.20
CA VAL A 330 -25.55 18.98 -0.52
C VAL A 330 -24.58 19.25 -1.67
N GLY A 331 -23.99 18.19 -2.24
CA GLY A 331 -23.08 18.27 -3.39
C GLY A 331 -21.70 18.84 -3.06
N LEU A 332 -21.25 18.83 -1.81
CA LEU A 332 -19.89 19.21 -1.41
C LEU A 332 -18.90 18.04 -1.52
N ALA A 333 -19.36 16.81 -1.31
CA ALA A 333 -18.60 15.58 -1.59
C ALA A 333 -19.08 14.93 -2.90
N PRO A 334 -18.21 14.26 -3.64
CA PRO A 334 -18.60 13.53 -4.86
C PRO A 334 -19.48 12.31 -4.53
N LYS A 335 -20.34 11.89 -5.46
CA LYS A 335 -21.13 10.67 -5.31
C LYS A 335 -20.21 9.45 -5.13
N GLY A 336 -20.58 8.55 -4.22
CA GLY A 336 -19.81 7.34 -3.92
C GLY A 336 -18.82 7.49 -2.77
N SER A 337 -18.61 8.69 -2.22
CA SER A 337 -17.81 8.92 -1.00
C SER A 337 -18.28 8.11 0.21
N VAL A 338 -19.59 7.90 0.38
CA VAL A 338 -20.13 7.05 1.45
C VAL A 338 -19.76 5.59 1.23
N GLU A 339 -19.79 5.10 -0.01
CA GLU A 339 -19.42 3.73 -0.32
C GLU A 339 -17.89 3.52 -0.18
N VAL A 340 -17.09 4.53 -0.55
CA VAL A 340 -15.65 4.56 -0.27
C VAL A 340 -15.38 4.43 1.22
N GLN A 341 -16.05 5.26 2.03
CA GLN A 341 -15.94 5.17 3.48
C GLN A 341 -16.30 3.76 3.99
N LYS A 342 -17.39 3.16 3.51
CA LYS A 342 -17.82 1.82 3.94
C LYS A 342 -16.80 0.73 3.61
N PHE A 343 -16.25 0.69 2.40
CA PHE A 343 -15.26 -0.35 2.09
C PHE A 343 -13.95 -0.14 2.87
N LEU A 344 -13.58 1.10 3.21
CA LEU A 344 -12.44 1.36 4.10
C LEU A 344 -12.72 0.90 5.54
N GLU A 345 -13.96 1.04 6.02
CA GLU A 345 -14.39 0.50 7.32
C GLU A 345 -14.32 -1.03 7.33
N THR A 346 -14.81 -1.69 6.26
CA THR A 346 -14.65 -3.14 6.06
C THR A 346 -13.18 -3.55 6.08
N ALA A 347 -12.30 -2.78 5.45
CA ALA A 347 -10.85 -3.02 5.46
C ALA A 347 -10.32 -3.03 6.90
N ALA A 348 -10.61 -1.98 7.66
CA ALA A 348 -10.12 -1.83 9.03
C ALA A 348 -10.59 -2.97 9.94
N ASP A 349 -11.87 -3.34 9.86
CA ASP A 349 -12.44 -4.43 10.67
C ASP A 349 -11.82 -5.78 10.29
N ALA A 350 -11.67 -6.07 8.99
CA ALA A 350 -11.06 -7.32 8.52
C ALA A 350 -9.57 -7.43 8.86
N LEU A 351 -8.82 -6.32 8.82
CA LEU A 351 -7.41 -6.27 9.23
C LEU A 351 -7.24 -6.53 10.73
N VAL A 352 -8.06 -5.89 11.57
CA VAL A 352 -8.06 -6.12 13.03
C VAL A 352 -8.40 -7.57 13.33
N GLU A 353 -9.45 -8.10 12.72
CA GLU A 353 -9.89 -9.48 12.95
C GLU A 353 -8.85 -10.51 12.47
N GLY A 354 -8.29 -10.31 11.27
CA GLY A 354 -7.22 -11.12 10.72
C GLY A 354 -5.96 -11.09 11.59
N GLY A 355 -5.62 -9.94 12.17
CA GLY A 355 -4.53 -9.80 13.12
C GLY A 355 -4.80 -10.46 14.47
N GLN A 356 -6.00 -10.32 15.03
CA GLN A 356 -6.40 -10.92 16.31
C GLN A 356 -6.45 -12.45 16.25
N LYS A 357 -6.87 -13.02 15.12
CA LYS A 357 -6.88 -14.47 14.87
C LYS A 357 -5.55 -14.99 14.30
N GLU A 358 -4.59 -14.11 14.09
CA GLU A 358 -3.27 -14.43 13.52
C GLU A 358 -3.36 -15.13 12.15
N LEU A 359 -4.37 -14.76 11.36
CA LEU A 359 -4.62 -15.27 10.00
C LEU A 359 -3.96 -14.39 8.94
N PHE A 360 -3.64 -13.15 9.27
CA PHE A 360 -3.08 -12.15 8.36
C PHE A 360 -1.87 -11.45 9.00
N THR A 361 -0.88 -11.16 8.16
CA THR A 361 0.25 -10.29 8.51
C THR A 361 0.45 -9.23 7.42
N PRO A 362 0.54 -7.94 7.77
CA PRO A 362 0.90 -6.88 6.82
C PRO A 362 2.41 -6.77 6.62
N MET A 363 3.21 -7.45 7.45
CA MET A 363 4.65 -7.24 7.54
C MET A 363 5.39 -8.57 7.60
N PHE A 364 5.06 -9.48 6.70
CA PHE A 364 5.89 -10.65 6.46
C PHE A 364 7.21 -10.19 5.85
N PHE A 365 8.23 -10.10 6.70
CA PHE A 365 9.52 -9.56 6.34
C PHE A 365 10.38 -10.64 5.69
N PHE A 366 11.03 -10.30 4.59
CA PHE A 366 12.13 -11.10 4.06
C PHE A 366 13.25 -10.27 3.44
N LEU A 367 14.44 -10.87 3.44
CA LEU A 367 15.59 -10.45 2.66
C LEU A 367 15.95 -11.59 1.71
N ALA A 368 16.06 -11.26 0.43
CA ALA A 368 16.40 -12.19 -0.63
C ALA A 368 17.58 -11.64 -1.43
N ARG A 369 18.58 -12.47 -1.72
CA ARG A 369 19.79 -12.08 -2.45
C ARG A 369 19.76 -12.66 -3.85
N LYS A 370 20.09 -11.86 -4.86
CA LYS A 370 20.42 -12.39 -6.19
C LYS A 370 21.82 -13.01 -6.14
N PRO A 371 22.00 -14.29 -6.54
CA PRO A 371 23.32 -14.91 -6.56
C PRO A 371 24.35 -14.10 -7.36
N LEU A 372 25.64 -14.28 -7.06
CA LEU A 372 26.74 -13.53 -7.71
C LEU A 372 27.03 -13.96 -9.17
N ALA A 373 26.29 -14.95 -9.68
CA ALA A 373 26.54 -15.81 -10.85
C ALA A 373 27.18 -17.16 -10.47
#